data_AF-A0A3S0HFE1-F1
#
_entry.id   AF-A0A3S0HFE1-F1
#
_cell.length_a   1.000
_cell.length_b   1.000
_cell.length_c   1.000
_cell.angle_alpha   90.00
_cell.angle_beta   90.00
_cell.angle_gamma   90.00
#
_symmetry.space_group_name_H-M   'P 1'
#
loop_
_entity.id
_entity.type
_entity.pdbx_description
1 polymer ?
#
loop_
_entity_poly.entity_id
_entity_poly.type
_entity_poly.pdbx_seq_one_letter_code
_entity_poly.pdbx_strand_id
1 'polypeptide(L)'
;MDSAALKEKLIAVLGQIQADSGLECPPLTGATKPIENLPKFDSKVWPVATTILATETGATIPNDVNIFVDETTKLPRSIDEIAAFVCALLKKQSEKEAAAA
;
A
#
# COMPACT_ATOMS: atom_id res chain seq x y z
N MET A 1 10.35 8.41 -5.81
CA MET A 1 8.96 8.31 -6.32
C MET A 1 8.08 9.31 -5.57
N ASP A 2 7.08 9.90 -6.21
CA ASP A 2 6.14 10.84 -5.57
C ASP A 2 4.89 10.12 -5.01
N SER A 3 4.27 10.70 -3.97
CA SER A 3 3.09 10.13 -3.31
C SER A 3 1.88 10.02 -4.26
N ALA A 4 1.72 10.94 -5.21
CA ALA A 4 0.61 10.90 -6.16
C ALA A 4 0.71 9.69 -7.11
N ALA A 5 1.89 9.47 -7.68
CA ALA A 5 2.15 8.31 -8.54
C ALA A 5 1.98 6.98 -7.78
N LEU A 6 2.35 6.97 -6.48
CA LEU A 6 2.23 5.79 -5.64
C LEU A 6 0.77 5.48 -5.31
N LYS A 7 -0.01 6.52 -5.02
CA LYS A 7 -1.46 6.41 -4.86
C LYS A 7 -2.12 5.81 -6.10
N GLU A 8 -1.80 6.29 -7.29
CA GLU A 8 -2.37 5.76 -8.54
C GLU A 8 -2.05 4.27 -8.72
N LYS A 9 -0.79 3.88 -8.47
CA LYS A 9 -0.38 2.46 -8.49
C LYS A 9 -1.11 1.64 -7.44
N LEU A 10 -1.24 2.16 -6.21
CA LEU A 10 -1.96 1.47 -5.14
C LEU A 10 -3.44 1.26 -5.50
N ILE A 11 -4.10 2.27 -6.06
CA ILE A 11 -5.48 2.15 -6.55
C ILE A 11 -5.58 1.07 -7.63
N ALA A 12 -4.67 1.07 -8.61
CA ALA A 12 -4.65 0.06 -9.65
C ALA A 12 -4.45 -1.36 -9.10
N VAL A 13 -3.50 -1.55 -8.17
CA VAL A 13 -3.23 -2.84 -7.52
C VAL A 13 -4.44 -3.33 -6.73
N LEU A 14 -5.06 -2.46 -5.94
CA LEU A 14 -6.27 -2.82 -5.18
C LEU A 14 -7.43 -3.20 -6.10
N GLY A 15 -7.64 -2.46 -7.18
CA GLY A 15 -8.64 -2.78 -8.19
C GLY A 15 -8.38 -4.11 -8.88
N GLN A 16 -7.12 -4.37 -9.26
CA GLN A 16 -6.70 -5.64 -9.85
C GLN A 16 -6.98 -6.82 -8.92
N ILE A 17 -6.62 -6.71 -7.64
CA ILE A 17 -6.86 -7.77 -6.64
C ILE A 17 -8.34 -8.08 -6.49
N GLN A 18 -9.20 -7.05 -6.47
CA GLN A 18 -10.64 -7.24 -6.38
C GLN A 18 -11.19 -7.90 -7.64
N ALA A 19 -10.74 -7.47 -8.82
CA ALA A 19 -11.10 -8.08 -10.10
C ALA A 19 -10.68 -9.56 -10.17
N ASP A 20 -9.44 -9.87 -9.81
CA ASP A 20 -8.91 -11.25 -9.80
C ASP A 20 -9.63 -12.13 -8.77
N SER A 21 -10.13 -11.52 -7.68
CA SER A 21 -10.92 -12.21 -6.65
C SER A 21 -12.41 -12.34 -7.01
N GLY A 22 -12.87 -11.74 -8.12
CA GLY A 22 -14.28 -11.68 -8.51
C GLY A 22 -15.15 -10.90 -7.52
N LEU A 23 -14.57 -9.91 -6.84
CA LEU A 23 -15.22 -9.09 -5.83
C LEU A 23 -15.57 -7.70 -6.36
N GLU A 24 -16.59 -7.07 -5.76
CA GLU A 24 -16.94 -5.69 -6.09
C GLU A 24 -15.82 -4.73 -5.66
N CYS A 25 -15.33 -3.93 -6.61
CA CYS A 25 -14.41 -2.85 -6.34
C CYS A 25 -15.17 -1.51 -6.34
N PRO A 26 -15.47 -0.92 -5.16
CA PRO A 26 -16.01 0.43 -5.11
C PRO A 26 -15.00 1.45 -5.67
N PRO A 27 -15.44 2.67 -6.03
CA PRO A 27 -14.55 3.75 -6.43
C PRO A 27 -13.49 4.02 -5.35
N LEU A 28 -12.22 3.79 -5.70
CA LEU A 28 -11.08 4.00 -4.81
C LEU A 28 -10.61 5.45 -4.92
N THR A 29 -10.65 6.15 -3.79
CA THR A 29 -10.19 7.53 -3.67
C THR A 29 -9.09 7.63 -2.62
N GLY A 30 -8.43 8.78 -2.52
CA GLY A 30 -7.40 8.99 -1.52
C GLY A 30 -7.86 8.79 -0.06
N ALA A 31 -9.13 9.11 0.23
CA ALA A 31 -9.73 8.93 1.55
C ALA A 31 -10.21 7.49 1.81
N THR A 32 -10.24 6.63 0.80
CA THR A 32 -10.71 5.25 0.93
C THR A 32 -9.74 4.47 1.81
N LYS A 33 -10.28 3.68 2.74
CA LYS A 33 -9.51 2.79 3.61
C LYS A 33 -9.71 1.35 3.13
N PRO A 34 -8.68 0.71 2.54
CA PRO A 34 -8.84 -0.60 1.92
C PRO A 34 -9.43 -1.66 2.86
N ILE A 35 -9.00 -1.70 4.12
CA ILE A 35 -9.48 -2.68 5.11
C ILE A 35 -10.97 -2.50 5.46
N GLU A 36 -11.47 -1.27 5.47
CA GLU A 36 -12.87 -1.00 5.83
C GLU A 36 -13.79 -1.04 4.60
N ASN A 37 -13.28 -0.63 3.43
CA ASN A 37 -14.10 -0.40 2.24
C ASN A 37 -14.01 -1.52 1.21
N LEU A 38 -12.93 -2.30 1.16
CA LEU A 38 -12.79 -3.40 0.21
C LEU A 38 -13.28 -4.72 0.83
N PRO A 39 -14.15 -5.46 0.14
CA PRO A 39 -14.62 -6.74 0.64
C PRO A 39 -13.47 -7.74 0.74
N LYS A 40 -13.48 -8.54 1.82
CA LYS A 40 -12.47 -9.56 2.14
C LYS A 40 -11.02 -9.05 2.16
N PHE A 41 -10.80 -7.76 2.30
CA PHE A 41 -9.46 -7.19 2.42
C PHE A 41 -8.93 -7.41 3.84
N ASP A 42 -8.39 -8.61 4.07
CA ASP A 42 -7.97 -9.08 5.39
C ASP A 42 -6.45 -9.35 5.48
N SER A 43 -6.03 -10.01 6.56
CA SER A 43 -4.65 -10.40 6.87
C SER A 43 -3.90 -11.16 5.77
N LYS A 44 -4.61 -11.78 4.83
CA LYS A 44 -4.05 -12.57 3.72
C LYS A 44 -3.98 -11.77 2.43
N VAL A 45 -4.84 -10.77 2.27
CA VAL A 45 -4.93 -9.95 1.05
C VAL A 45 -3.95 -8.77 1.11
N TRP A 46 -3.80 -8.13 2.27
CA TRP A 46 -2.89 -7.00 2.39
C TRP A 46 -1.42 -7.34 2.09
N PRO A 47 -0.85 -8.51 2.47
CA PRO A 47 0.54 -8.84 2.12
C PRO A 47 0.71 -9.03 0.61
N VAL A 48 -0.31 -9.58 -0.05
CA VAL A 48 -0.33 -9.73 -1.52
C VAL A 48 -0.35 -8.35 -2.18
N ALA A 49 -1.21 -7.43 -1.70
CA ALA A 49 -1.24 -6.06 -2.18
C ALA A 49 0.09 -5.32 -1.98
N THR A 50 0.72 -5.47 -0.81
CA THR A 50 2.05 -4.93 -0.55
C THR A 50 3.10 -5.49 -1.52
N THR A 51 3.07 -6.81 -1.78
CA THR A 51 4.03 -7.48 -2.68
C THR A 51 3.88 -7.01 -4.12
N ILE A 52 2.64 -6.91 -4.62
CA ILE A 52 2.37 -6.42 -5.97
C ILE A 52 2.79 -4.95 -6.07
N LEU A 53 2.44 -4.12 -5.08
CA LEU A 53 2.85 -2.71 -5.06
C LEU A 53 4.38 -2.56 -5.07
N ALA A 54 5.10 -3.33 -4.26
CA ALA A 54 6.55 -3.35 -4.22
C ALA A 54 7.14 -3.68 -5.59
N THR A 55 6.61 -4.72 -6.25
CA THR A 55 7.00 -5.13 -7.60
C THR A 55 6.74 -4.02 -8.62
N GLU A 56 5.55 -3.44 -8.61
CA GLU A 56 5.09 -2.39 -9.53
C GLU A 56 5.88 -1.07 -9.39
N THR A 57 6.40 -0.81 -8.20
CA THR A 57 7.13 0.41 -7.86
C THR A 57 8.64 0.21 -7.91
N GLY A 58 9.11 -1.03 -8.12
CA GLY A 58 10.53 -1.39 -8.02
C GLY A 58 11.10 -1.17 -6.61
N ALA A 59 10.22 -1.13 -5.61
CA ALA A 59 10.55 -0.77 -4.24
C ALA A 59 10.71 -2.01 -3.35
N THR A 60 11.57 -1.91 -2.34
CA THR A 60 11.66 -2.93 -1.29
C THR A 60 10.75 -2.56 -0.12
N ILE A 61 9.49 -2.97 -0.17
CA ILE A 61 8.57 -2.79 0.96
C ILE A 61 8.68 -4.01 1.88
N PRO A 62 8.98 -3.85 3.18
CA PRO A 62 9.05 -4.97 4.12
C PRO A 62 7.70 -5.68 4.21
N ASN A 63 7.68 -7.00 3.98
CA ASN A 63 6.46 -7.81 4.12
C ASN A 63 6.00 -7.94 5.57
N ASP A 64 6.89 -7.72 6.54
CA ASP A 64 6.57 -7.72 7.97
C ASP A 64 5.88 -6.42 8.43
N VAL A 65 5.79 -5.40 7.56
CA VAL A 65 5.17 -4.12 7.89
C VAL A 65 3.80 -4.04 7.20
N ASN A 66 2.74 -4.00 8.01
CA ASN A 66 1.40 -3.74 7.49
C ASN A 66 1.26 -2.26 7.14
N ILE A 67 1.45 -1.91 5.88
CA ILE A 67 1.33 -0.52 5.40
C ILE A 67 -0.10 0.02 5.49
N PHE A 68 -1.12 -0.85 5.57
CA PHE A 68 -2.54 -0.54 5.56
C PHE A 68 -3.12 -0.25 6.95
N VAL A 69 -2.38 -0.59 8.02
CA VAL A 69 -2.78 -0.34 9.42
C VAL A 69 -1.69 0.47 10.09
N ASP A 70 -2.08 1.47 10.85
CA ASP A 70 -1.14 2.14 11.72
C ASP A 70 -0.78 1.26 12.92
N GLU A 71 0.50 0.93 13.09
CA GLU A 71 0.93 0.05 14.17
C GLU A 71 0.75 0.67 15.57
N THR A 72 0.74 2.00 15.67
CA THR A 72 0.61 2.75 16.92
C THR A 72 -0.85 2.84 17.34
N THR A 73 -1.72 3.27 16.42
CA THR A 73 -3.15 3.49 16.72
C THR A 73 -4.01 2.26 16.46
N LYS A 74 -3.48 1.26 15.74
CA LYS A 74 -4.19 0.09 15.22
C LYS A 74 -5.36 0.46 14.29
N LEU A 75 -5.36 1.67 13.73
CA LEU A 75 -6.41 2.15 12.84
C LEU A 75 -6.07 1.88 11.38
N PRO A 76 -7.07 1.57 10.54
CA PRO A 76 -6.89 1.48 9.09
C PRO A 76 -6.46 2.81 8.50
N ARG A 77 -5.43 2.78 7.66
CA ARG A 77 -4.95 3.94 6.90
C ARG A 77 -5.74 4.09 5.60
N SER A 78 -5.95 5.33 5.21
CA SER A 78 -6.45 5.71 3.90
C SER A 78 -5.39 5.54 2.82
N ILE A 79 -5.80 5.45 1.55
CA ILE A 79 -4.89 5.33 0.40
C ILE A 79 -3.86 6.48 0.37
N ASP A 80 -4.28 7.71 0.68
CA ASP A 80 -3.36 8.86 0.76
C ASP A 80 -2.31 8.67 1.87
N GLU A 81 -2.73 8.20 3.05
CA GLU A 81 -1.81 7.91 4.16
C GLU A 81 -0.85 6.77 3.84
N ILE A 82 -1.34 5.71 3.19
CA ILE A 82 -0.51 4.57 2.76
C ILE A 82 0.54 5.06 1.77
N ALA A 83 0.15 5.86 0.78
CA ALA A 83 1.07 6.40 -0.20
C ALA A 83 2.13 7.31 0.45
N ALA A 84 1.73 8.19 1.36
CA ALA A 84 2.67 9.03 2.09
C ALA A 84 3.64 8.19 2.96
N PHE A 85 3.12 7.17 3.64
CA PHE A 85 3.90 6.28 4.51
C PHE A 85 4.95 5.51 3.71
N VAL A 86 4.54 4.86 2.63
CA VAL A 86 5.45 4.09 1.77
C VAL A 86 6.46 5.02 1.11
N CYS A 87 6.05 6.19 0.61
CA CYS A 87 6.99 7.17 0.05
C CYS A 87 8.07 7.59 1.08
N ALA A 88 7.68 7.83 2.34
CA ALA A 88 8.62 8.12 3.42
C ALA A 88 9.53 6.91 3.76
N LEU A 89 8.99 5.69 3.72
CA LEU A 89 9.74 4.46 3.93
C LEU A 89 10.81 4.28 2.84
N LEU A 90 10.47 4.53 1.58
CA LEU A 90 11.41 4.45 0.46
C LEU A 90 12.50 5.52 0.55
N LYS A 91 12.16 6.76 0.91
CA LYS A 91 13.16 7.81 1.14
C LYS A 91 14.18 7.40 2.21
N LYS A 92 13.69 6.87 3.35
CA LYS A 92 14.56 6.38 4.44
C LYS A 92 15.45 5.22 3.99
N GLN A 93 14.97 4.33 3.12
CA GLN A 93 15.79 3.24 2.60
C GLN A 93 16.89 3.76 1.66
N SER A 94 16.57 4.68 0.75
CA SER A 94 17.58 5.30 -0.12
C SER A 94 18.68 5.99 0.68
N GLU A 95 18.34 6.68 1.78
CA GLU A 95 19.31 7.32 2.67
C GLU A 95 20.19 6.27 3.40
N LYS A 96 19.58 5.18 3.86
CA LYS A 96 20.29 4.10 4.57
C LYS A 96 21.25 3.34 3.64
N GLU A 97 20.85 3.11 2.40
CA GLU A 97 21.68 2.44 1.39
C GLU A 97 22.86 3.31 0.95
N ALA A 98 22.64 4.63 0.80
CA ALA A 98 23.71 5.59 0.51
C ALA A 98 24.74 5.75 1.64
N ALA A 99 24.34 5.53 2.90
CA ALA A 99 25.24 5.58 4.06
C ALA A 99 26.02 4.27 4.29
N ALA A 100 25.64 3.18 3.62
CA ALA A 100 26.29 1.87 3.73
C ALA A 100 27.25 1.57 2.55
N ALA A 101 27.36 2.47 1.58
CA ALA A 101 28.28 2.43 0.45
C ALA A 101 29.51 3.33 0.69
#